data_AF-A0AAN8VMU2-F1
#
_entry.id   AF-A0AAN8VMU2-F1
#
_cell.length_a   1.000
_cell.length_b   1.000
_cell.length_c   1.000
_cell.angle_alpha   90.00
_cell.angle_beta   90.00
_cell.angle_gamma   90.00
#
_symmetry.space_group_name_H-M   'P 1'
#
loop_
_entity.id
_entity.type
_entity.pdbx_description
1 polymer ?
#
loop_
_entity_poly.entity_id
_entity_poly.type
_entity_poly.pdbx_seq_one_letter_code
_entity_poly.pdbx_strand_id
1 'polypeptide(L)'
;MFQRFKDATCISNIKNVNQMSFWSRGISVTSQHQSATVEMVVEKSESEDDFSSFPGLEATRPGEKPVVVGTRWGACRFLKGMDTKIYDVVCFSPRNHMAFTPLLTSTCVGTQEFRSVAESVGQMLSALTQSPNSFYLANCIGLDTGKHEVYCEMVGEGELRHEPCNFKVAYGKLVIATGADPLTFNIKGVKENAFFPRKVNHAQRISKKLLLNLMLSQNPGCRKTTEV
;
A
#
# COMPACT_ATOMS: atom_id res chain seq x y z
N MET A 1 1.10 -18.38 24.61
CA MET A 1 2.32 -17.78 25.16
C MET A 1 2.46 -16.38 24.58
N PHE A 2 1.69 -15.41 25.09
CA PHE A 2 1.74 -14.01 24.67
C PHE A 2 1.69 -13.17 25.94
N GLN A 3 2.81 -12.58 26.33
CA GLN A 3 2.82 -11.60 27.40
C GLN A 3 3.90 -10.56 27.11
N ARG A 4 3.46 -9.30 26.98
CA ARG A 4 4.05 -8.06 27.52
C ARG A 4 3.93 -6.92 26.52
N PHE A 5 2.93 -6.07 26.73
CA PHE A 5 3.08 -4.64 26.60
C PHE A 5 2.74 -4.04 27.97
N LYS A 6 3.62 -3.18 28.48
CA LYS A 6 3.41 -2.39 29.70
C LYS A 6 3.38 -0.92 29.27
N ASP A 7 2.37 -0.23 29.79
CA ASP A 7 2.05 1.18 29.58
C ASP A 7 3.09 2.13 30.14
N ALA A 8 3.32 3.26 29.46
CA ALA A 8 3.87 4.47 30.08
C ALA A 8 3.44 5.73 29.30
N THR A 9 2.70 6.59 29.99
CA THR A 9 2.30 7.96 29.64
C THR A 9 3.48 8.94 29.77
N CYS A 10 3.57 9.96 28.90
CA CYS A 10 4.49 11.09 29.12
C CYS A 10 3.94 12.43 28.61
N ILE A 11 4.16 13.47 29.44
CA ILE A 11 3.67 14.84 29.37
C ILE A 11 4.68 15.73 28.62
N SER A 12 4.16 16.72 27.91
CA SER A 12 4.84 17.67 27.01
C SER A 12 5.83 18.65 27.67
N ASN A 13 6.83 19.11 26.91
CA ASN A 13 7.22 20.52 26.90
C ASN A 13 8.11 20.95 25.71
N ILE A 14 7.81 22.15 25.22
CA ILE A 14 8.31 22.83 24.01
C ILE A 14 9.57 23.65 24.30
N LYS A 15 10.58 23.63 23.41
CA LYS A 15 11.48 24.77 23.11
C LYS A 15 11.92 24.76 21.63
N ASN A 16 12.27 25.95 21.15
CA ASN A 16 12.07 26.48 19.80
C ASN A 16 13.43 26.85 19.13
N VAL A 17 13.41 27.09 17.80
CA VAL A 17 14.35 27.95 17.00
C VAL A 17 15.74 27.32 16.68
N ASN A 18 16.35 27.33 15.46
CA ASN A 18 16.45 28.35 14.40
C ASN A 18 16.87 27.79 13.01
N GLN A 19 16.49 28.51 11.95
CA GLN A 19 16.90 28.38 10.54
C GLN A 19 18.37 28.73 10.26
N MET A 20 18.94 28.18 9.17
CA MET A 20 19.84 28.94 8.28
C MET A 20 19.87 28.39 6.85
N SER A 21 19.78 29.32 5.90
CA SER A 21 19.63 29.19 4.45
C SER A 21 20.97 29.20 3.70
N PHE A 22 21.06 28.55 2.52
CA PHE A 22 22.01 28.97 1.49
C PHE A 22 21.50 28.67 0.06
N TRP A 23 21.53 29.72 -0.75
CA TRP A 23 21.10 29.88 -2.15
C TRP A 23 22.38 30.32 -2.91
N SER A 24 22.68 30.07 -4.20
CA SER A 24 21.97 29.61 -5.41
C SER A 24 23.03 29.29 -6.49
N ARG A 25 22.55 28.75 -7.64
CA ARG A 25 22.93 29.00 -9.08
C ARG A 25 22.86 27.65 -9.82
N GLY A 26 22.10 27.40 -10.88
CA GLY A 26 21.25 28.22 -11.75
C GLY A 26 21.21 27.53 -13.13
N ILE A 27 20.18 26.73 -13.41
CA ILE A 27 19.85 26.21 -14.76
C ILE A 27 18.34 26.38 -14.94
N SER A 28 17.96 27.06 -16.02
CA SER A 28 16.58 27.45 -16.34
C SER A 28 15.75 26.26 -16.81
N VAL A 29 14.69 25.94 -16.08
CA VAL A 29 13.59 25.04 -16.50
C VAL A 29 12.31 25.87 -16.57
N THR A 30 11.59 25.73 -17.67
CA THR A 30 10.31 26.38 -17.96
C THR A 30 9.27 26.21 -16.84
N SER A 31 8.57 27.32 -16.55
CA SER A 31 7.51 27.50 -15.55
C SER A 31 6.54 26.32 -15.43
N GLN A 32 6.65 25.56 -14.34
CA GLN A 32 5.61 24.64 -13.89
C GLN A 32 4.46 25.43 -13.28
N HIS A 33 3.35 25.52 -14.00
CA HIS A 33 2.09 25.98 -13.43
C HIS A 33 1.59 24.89 -12.47
N GLN A 34 1.47 25.25 -11.19
CA GLN A 34 0.98 24.41 -10.11
C GLN A 34 -0.39 23.82 -10.46
N SER A 35 -0.42 22.50 -10.49
CA SER A 35 -1.64 21.72 -10.59
C SER A 35 -2.27 21.61 -9.20
N ALA A 36 -3.52 22.06 -9.07
CA ALA A 36 -4.34 22.10 -7.84
C ALA A 36 -4.63 20.74 -7.18
N THR A 37 -3.92 19.67 -7.55
CA THR A 37 -3.87 18.40 -6.78
C THR A 37 -2.64 18.33 -5.87
N VAL A 38 -1.70 19.28 -5.99
CA VAL A 38 -0.51 19.41 -5.12
C VAL A 38 -0.75 20.44 -3.99
N GLU A 39 -1.87 21.17 -4.00
CA GLU A 39 -2.23 22.14 -2.95
C GLU A 39 -3.13 21.59 -1.82
N MET A 40 -3.23 20.26 -1.67
CA MET A 40 -3.71 19.67 -0.40
C MET A 40 -2.69 18.72 0.22
N VAL A 41 -1.40 19.03 0.06
CA VAL A 41 -0.31 18.45 0.86
C VAL A 41 0.68 19.55 1.26
N VAL A 42 0.18 20.71 1.71
CA VAL A 42 0.90 21.64 2.58
C VAL A 42 -0.18 22.24 3.48
N GLU A 43 0.06 22.23 4.79
CA GLU A 43 -0.93 22.40 5.88
C GLU A 43 -1.79 21.17 6.20
N LYS A 44 -1.15 20.01 6.34
CA LYS A 44 -1.42 19.21 7.53
C LYS A 44 -0.19 19.35 8.41
N SER A 45 -0.30 20.22 9.41
CA SER A 45 0.60 20.31 10.55
C SER A 45 1.17 18.94 10.89
N GLU A 46 2.49 18.81 10.81
CA GLU A 46 3.23 17.66 11.34
C GLU A 46 2.94 17.57 12.83
N SER A 47 1.94 16.77 13.18
CA SER A 47 1.87 16.17 14.50
C SER A 47 2.95 15.10 14.53
N GLU A 48 4.08 15.40 15.17
CA GLU A 48 4.95 14.39 15.77
C GLU A 48 4.15 13.63 16.85
N ASP A 49 3.17 12.82 16.43
CA ASP A 49 2.37 11.94 17.28
C ASP A 49 2.84 10.49 17.05
N ASP A 50 3.65 10.04 18.00
CA ASP A 50 3.62 8.72 18.63
C ASP A 50 3.96 7.42 17.84
N PHE A 51 4.80 7.49 16.79
CA PHE A 51 5.42 6.27 16.21
C PHE A 51 6.32 5.52 17.21
N SER A 52 6.76 6.17 18.28
CA SER A 52 7.56 5.60 19.36
C SER A 52 6.84 4.52 20.17
N SER A 53 5.51 4.64 20.30
CA SER A 53 4.68 3.73 21.11
C SER A 53 4.31 2.44 20.37
N PHE A 54 4.60 2.34 19.06
CA PHE A 54 4.18 1.20 18.28
C PHE A 54 4.87 -0.10 18.73
N PRO A 55 4.11 -1.19 18.88
CA PRO A 55 4.67 -2.50 19.18
C PRO A 55 5.65 -2.91 18.07
N GLY A 56 6.87 -3.27 18.47
CA GLY A 56 7.97 -3.53 17.55
C GLY A 56 8.22 -5.02 17.33
N LEU A 57 8.38 -5.40 16.07
CA LEU A 57 9.03 -6.65 15.66
C LEU A 57 10.52 -6.39 15.49
N GLU A 58 11.27 -6.65 16.56
CA GLU A 58 12.73 -6.53 16.55
C GLU A 58 13.38 -7.47 15.52
N ALA A 59 14.61 -7.16 15.15
CA ALA A 59 15.38 -8.02 14.26
C ALA A 59 15.70 -9.33 14.99
N THR A 60 15.37 -10.48 14.39
CA THR A 60 15.75 -11.79 14.96
C THR A 60 17.28 -11.89 15.10
N ARG A 61 18.00 -11.33 14.11
CA ARG A 61 19.46 -11.19 14.08
C ARG A 61 19.86 -9.88 13.36
N PRO A 62 20.93 -9.20 13.79
CA PRO A 62 21.42 -7.99 13.12
C PRO A 62 21.78 -8.27 11.66
N GLY A 63 21.22 -7.52 10.71
CA GLY A 63 21.58 -7.59 9.29
C GLY A 63 20.97 -8.75 8.47
N GLU A 64 20.34 -9.74 9.10
CA GLU A 64 19.83 -10.95 8.43
C GLU A 64 18.30 -10.98 8.24
N LYS A 65 17.60 -9.88 8.56
CA LYS A 65 16.14 -9.77 8.43
C LYS A 65 15.76 -8.95 7.18
N PRO A 66 15.55 -9.59 6.01
CA PRO A 66 14.98 -8.92 4.85
C PRO A 66 13.50 -8.65 5.07
N VAL A 67 13.12 -7.39 4.93
CA VAL A 67 11.74 -6.93 4.95
C VAL A 67 11.29 -6.63 3.53
N VAL A 68 10.16 -7.21 3.12
CA VAL A 68 9.59 -7.06 1.78
C VAL A 68 8.23 -6.37 1.86
N VAL A 69 8.11 -5.23 1.17
CA VAL A 69 6.87 -4.45 1.10
C VAL A 69 6.17 -4.72 -0.24
N GLY A 70 5.00 -5.36 -0.16
CA GLY A 70 4.15 -5.66 -1.30
C GLY A 70 4.12 -7.14 -1.69
N THR A 71 3.09 -7.52 -2.45
CA THR A 71 2.83 -8.90 -2.92
C THR A 71 2.54 -8.94 -4.42
N ARG A 72 3.14 -8.03 -5.17
CA ARG A 72 3.06 -8.01 -6.65
C ARG A 72 4.18 -8.86 -7.25
N TRP A 73 4.22 -8.95 -8.58
CA TRP A 73 5.22 -9.68 -9.36
C TRP A 73 6.66 -9.58 -8.85
N GLY A 74 7.17 -8.36 -8.62
CA GLY A 74 8.54 -8.16 -8.14
C GLY A 74 8.78 -8.79 -6.77
N ALA A 75 7.87 -8.56 -5.82
CA ALA A 75 7.96 -9.14 -4.49
C ALA A 75 7.87 -10.67 -4.53
N CYS A 76 6.86 -11.21 -5.22
CA CYS A 76 6.64 -12.65 -5.28
C CYS A 76 7.79 -13.37 -6.00
N ARG A 77 8.35 -12.79 -7.07
CA ARG A 77 9.50 -13.37 -7.75
C ARG A 77 10.76 -13.34 -6.89
N PHE A 78 10.96 -12.26 -6.13
CA PHE A 78 12.06 -12.12 -5.17
C PHE A 78 11.94 -13.17 -4.05
N LEU A 79 10.78 -13.22 -3.40
CA LEU A 79 10.48 -14.15 -2.31
C LEU A 79 10.60 -15.62 -2.74
N LYS A 80 10.20 -15.97 -3.97
CA LYS A 80 10.38 -17.33 -4.52
C LYS A 80 11.85 -17.71 -4.73
N GLY A 81 12.75 -16.75 -4.88
CA GLY A 81 14.18 -16.98 -5.07
C GLY A 81 15.02 -16.86 -3.79
N MET A 82 14.40 -16.50 -2.66
CA MET A 82 15.10 -16.35 -1.39
C MET A 82 15.21 -17.69 -0.65
N ASP A 83 16.38 -17.93 -0.07
CA ASP A 83 16.56 -19.06 0.85
C ASP A 83 16.08 -18.67 2.25
N THR A 84 14.91 -19.18 2.62
CA THR A 84 14.26 -18.95 3.91
C THR A 84 14.86 -19.76 5.06
N LYS A 85 15.93 -20.54 4.80
CA LYS A 85 16.73 -21.18 5.86
C LYS A 85 17.84 -20.26 6.38
N ILE A 86 18.30 -19.34 5.53
CA ILE A 86 19.39 -18.42 5.84
C ILE A 86 18.82 -17.10 6.36
N TYR A 87 17.70 -16.66 5.77
CA TYR A 87 17.10 -15.36 6.09
C TYR A 87 15.74 -15.52 6.75
N ASP A 88 15.51 -14.70 7.77
CA ASP A 88 14.21 -14.55 8.43
C ASP A 88 13.41 -13.48 7.70
N VAL A 89 12.55 -13.93 6.79
CA VAL A 89 11.84 -13.04 5.87
C VAL A 89 10.54 -12.55 6.48
N VAL A 90 10.38 -11.23 6.50
CA VAL A 90 9.10 -10.59 6.84
C VAL A 90 8.54 -9.93 5.60
N CYS A 91 7.33 -10.32 5.22
CA CYS A 91 6.61 -9.72 4.11
C CYS A 91 5.34 -9.04 4.64
N PHE A 92 5.02 -7.85 4.15
CA PHE A 92 3.70 -7.26 4.40
C PHE A 92 3.14 -6.58 3.17
N SER A 93 1.82 -6.61 3.07
CA SER A 93 1.07 -6.02 1.97
C SER A 93 -0.38 -5.81 2.39
N PRO A 94 -1.07 -4.79 1.86
CA PRO A 94 -2.50 -4.60 2.11
C PRO A 94 -3.39 -5.72 1.56
N ARG A 95 -2.81 -6.65 0.79
CA ARG A 95 -3.55 -7.73 0.12
C ARG A 95 -2.78 -9.04 0.21
N ASN A 96 -3.51 -10.11 0.48
CA ASN A 96 -3.02 -11.48 0.64
C ASN A 96 -2.89 -12.28 -0.67
N HIS A 97 -3.06 -11.66 -1.83
CA HIS A 97 -3.00 -12.33 -3.12
C HIS A 97 -2.18 -11.54 -4.14
N MET A 98 -1.52 -12.26 -5.04
CA MET A 98 -0.92 -11.72 -6.26
C MET A 98 -1.94 -11.84 -7.39
N ALA A 99 -2.06 -10.80 -8.22
CA ALA A 99 -2.83 -10.87 -9.45
C ALA A 99 -1.90 -11.05 -10.66
N PHE A 100 -2.23 -11.98 -11.54
CA PHE A 100 -1.58 -12.14 -12.84
C PHE A 100 -2.08 -11.04 -13.79
N THR A 101 -1.48 -9.86 -13.65
CA THR A 101 -1.90 -8.63 -14.33
C THR A 101 -2.08 -8.73 -15.86
N PRO A 102 -1.32 -9.56 -16.62
CA PRO A 102 -1.58 -9.73 -18.05
C PRO A 102 -2.97 -10.30 -18.39
N LEU A 103 -3.60 -11.06 -17.49
CA LEU A 103 -4.93 -11.65 -17.71
C LEU A 103 -6.08 -10.81 -17.14
N LEU A 104 -5.77 -9.66 -16.53
CA LEU A 104 -6.77 -8.83 -15.86
C LEU A 104 -7.77 -8.21 -16.86
N THR A 105 -7.35 -7.97 -18.10
CA THR A 105 -8.22 -7.53 -19.20
C THR A 105 -9.26 -8.58 -19.57
N SER A 106 -8.85 -9.85 -19.67
CA SER A 106 -9.76 -10.99 -19.90
C SER A 106 -10.78 -11.16 -18.76
N THR A 107 -10.39 -10.82 -17.52
CA THR A 107 -11.33 -10.78 -16.38
C THR A 107 -12.32 -9.62 -16.47
N CYS A 108 -11.94 -8.47 -17.03
CA CYS A 108 -12.85 -7.33 -17.20
C CYS A 108 -14.02 -7.67 -18.13
N VAL A 109 -13.77 -8.47 -19.17
CA VAL A 109 -14.77 -8.90 -20.16
C VAL A 109 -15.48 -10.21 -19.78
N GLY A 110 -15.05 -10.88 -18.70
CA GLY A 110 -15.66 -12.12 -18.22
C GLY A 110 -15.19 -13.40 -18.92
N THR A 111 -14.21 -13.33 -19.83
CA THR A 111 -13.60 -14.52 -20.44
C THR A 111 -12.86 -15.38 -19.41
N GLN A 112 -12.23 -14.72 -18.43
CA GLN A 112 -11.50 -15.40 -17.36
C GLN A 112 -12.10 -15.07 -16.00
N GLU A 113 -12.35 -16.10 -15.19
CA GLU A 113 -12.88 -15.94 -13.84
C GLU A 113 -11.81 -15.35 -12.91
N PHE A 114 -12.23 -14.52 -11.95
CA PHE A 114 -11.31 -13.69 -11.19
C PHE A 114 -10.40 -14.46 -10.23
N ARG A 115 -10.82 -15.65 -9.76
CA ARG A 115 -10.01 -16.51 -8.88
C ARG A 115 -8.89 -17.18 -9.67
N SER A 116 -9.13 -17.50 -10.95
CA SER A 116 -8.09 -18.09 -11.80
C SER A 116 -6.93 -17.15 -12.19
N VAL A 117 -7.10 -15.83 -12.00
CA VAL A 117 -6.04 -14.83 -12.23
C VAL A 117 -5.39 -14.36 -10.93
N ALA A 118 -5.82 -14.89 -9.78
CA ALA A 118 -5.39 -14.45 -8.47
C ALA A 118 -4.83 -15.63 -7.66
N GLU A 119 -3.60 -15.51 -7.21
CA GLU A 119 -2.91 -16.54 -6.44
C GLU A 119 -2.70 -16.08 -5.01
N SER A 120 -3.03 -16.93 -4.03
CA SER A 120 -2.82 -16.62 -2.63
C SER A 120 -1.33 -16.58 -2.30
N VAL A 121 -0.90 -15.57 -1.53
CA VAL A 121 0.50 -15.43 -1.09
C VAL A 121 0.93 -16.64 -0.28
N GLY A 122 0.05 -17.18 0.57
CA GLY A 122 0.36 -18.36 1.38
C GLY A 122 0.59 -19.63 0.54
N GLN A 123 -0.10 -19.76 -0.59
CA GLN A 123 0.12 -20.89 -1.51
C GLN A 123 1.40 -20.72 -2.33
N MET A 124 1.66 -19.50 -2.83
CA MET A 124 2.87 -19.23 -3.62
C MET A 124 4.16 -19.26 -2.80
N LEU A 125 4.07 -18.96 -1.51
CA LEU A 125 5.19 -18.78 -0.60
C LEU A 125 4.89 -19.52 0.70
N SER A 126 4.76 -20.84 0.62
CA SER A 126 4.51 -21.71 1.77
C SER A 126 5.53 -21.49 2.90
N ALA A 127 6.77 -21.14 2.53
CA ALA A 127 7.83 -20.78 3.46
C ALA A 127 7.51 -19.56 4.35
N LEU A 128 6.67 -18.62 3.91
CA LEU A 128 6.22 -17.47 4.72
C LEU A 128 5.11 -17.82 5.71
N THR A 129 4.54 -19.03 5.61
CA THR A 129 3.52 -19.53 6.55
C THR A 129 4.16 -20.24 7.75
N GLN A 130 5.46 -20.52 7.70
CA GLN A 130 6.20 -21.23 8.74
C GLN A 130 7.11 -20.28 9.52
N SER A 131 7.07 -20.36 10.85
CA SER A 131 8.02 -19.66 11.72
C SER A 131 9.46 -20.07 11.41
N PRO A 132 10.42 -19.14 11.28
CA PRO A 132 10.40 -17.73 11.72
C PRO A 132 9.88 -16.72 10.68
N ASN A 133 9.59 -17.14 9.45
CA ASN A 133 9.11 -16.23 8.40
C ASN A 133 7.66 -15.81 8.67
N SER A 134 7.28 -14.63 8.22
CA SER A 134 5.92 -14.12 8.49
C SER A 134 5.39 -13.24 7.37
N PHE A 135 4.11 -13.41 7.07
CA PHE A 135 3.33 -12.52 6.22
C PHE A 135 2.31 -11.73 7.07
N TYR A 136 2.32 -10.40 6.97
CA TYR A 136 1.34 -9.53 7.63
C TYR A 136 0.44 -8.81 6.61
N LEU A 137 -0.87 -8.85 6.85
CA LEU A 137 -1.83 -8.06 6.09
C LEU A 137 -1.87 -6.63 6.65
N ALA A 138 -1.04 -5.76 6.09
CA ALA A 138 -0.84 -4.40 6.61
C ALA A 138 -0.47 -3.41 5.49
N ASN A 139 -0.87 -2.15 5.68
CA ASN A 139 -0.38 -1.00 4.94
C ASN A 139 0.99 -0.58 5.47
N CYS A 140 1.86 -0.13 4.58
CA CYS A 140 3.07 0.60 4.94
C CYS A 140 2.72 2.09 4.98
N ILE A 141 2.81 2.73 6.14
CA ILE A 141 2.45 4.13 6.33
C ILE A 141 3.66 5.06 6.35
N GLY A 142 4.81 4.55 6.79
CA GLY A 142 6.02 5.35 6.91
C GLY A 142 7.28 4.48 6.94
N LEU A 143 8.41 5.11 6.64
CA LEU A 143 9.73 4.48 6.61
C LEU A 143 10.73 5.40 7.30
N ASP A 144 11.44 4.88 8.30
CA ASP A 144 12.59 5.56 8.92
C ASP A 144 13.88 4.86 8.49
N THR A 145 14.62 5.49 7.58
CA THR A 145 15.90 4.97 7.09
C THR A 145 17.05 5.14 8.08
N GLY A 146 16.94 6.07 9.03
CA GLY A 146 17.97 6.27 10.06
C GLY A 146 17.91 5.19 11.13
N LYS A 147 16.70 4.84 11.58
CA LYS A 147 16.47 3.76 12.56
C LYS A 147 16.34 2.37 11.94
N HIS A 148 16.26 2.29 10.61
CA HIS A 148 15.98 1.05 9.90
C HIS A 148 14.66 0.39 10.36
N GLU A 149 13.60 1.19 10.48
CA GLU A 149 12.27 0.76 10.90
C GLU A 149 11.24 1.07 9.81
N VAL A 150 10.29 0.15 9.59
CA VAL A 150 9.08 0.40 8.80
C VAL A 150 7.86 0.48 9.71
N TYR A 151 7.02 1.47 9.49
CA TYR A 151 5.77 1.65 10.20
C TYR A 151 4.62 1.08 9.39
N CYS A 152 3.84 0.23 10.04
CA CYS A 152 2.77 -0.53 9.43
C CYS A 152 1.44 -0.31 10.16
N GLU A 153 0.37 -0.28 9.40
CA GLU A 153 -1.01 -0.23 9.88
C GLU A 153 -1.71 -1.52 9.46
N MET A 154 -2.23 -2.29 10.42
CA MET A 154 -2.93 -3.55 10.11
C MET A 154 -4.20 -3.28 9.28
N VAL A 155 -4.42 -4.07 8.24
CA VAL A 155 -5.69 -4.03 7.50
C VAL A 155 -6.74 -4.79 8.30
N GLY A 156 -7.63 -4.06 8.96
CA GLY A 156 -8.81 -4.61 9.65
C GLY A 156 -10.09 -4.17 8.96
N GLU A 157 -10.87 -5.11 8.45
CA GLU A 157 -12.29 -4.88 8.15
C GLU A 157 -13.11 -5.31 9.38
N GLY A 158 -13.60 -4.33 10.14
CA GLY A 158 -14.53 -4.59 11.22
C GLY A 158 -14.73 -3.37 12.13
N GLU A 159 -15.98 -2.91 12.22
CA GLU A 159 -16.48 -1.88 13.15
C GLU A 159 -16.30 -2.24 14.65
N LEU A 160 -15.65 -3.38 14.96
CA LEU A 160 -15.41 -3.89 16.30
C LEU A 160 -14.09 -3.46 16.92
N ARG A 161 -13.19 -2.80 16.18
CA ARG A 161 -11.93 -2.29 16.74
C ARG A 161 -11.93 -0.77 16.68
N HIS A 162 -12.00 -0.14 17.86
CA HIS A 162 -12.04 1.31 18.02
C HIS A 162 -10.75 2.02 17.58
N GLU A 163 -9.64 1.29 17.36
CA GLU A 163 -8.36 1.87 16.97
C GLU A 163 -7.59 0.99 15.95
N PRO A 164 -6.93 1.60 14.94
CA PRO A 164 -6.05 0.89 14.03
C PRO A 164 -4.85 0.30 14.78
N CYS A 165 -4.66 -1.02 14.70
CA CYS A 165 -3.49 -1.66 15.27
C CYS A 165 -2.25 -1.34 14.42
N ASN A 166 -1.49 -0.35 14.86
CA ASN A 166 -0.21 0.01 14.27
C ASN A 166 0.92 -0.82 14.89
N PHE A 167 1.97 -1.07 14.12
CA PHE A 167 3.16 -1.77 14.58
C PHE A 167 4.37 -1.33 13.77
N LYS A 168 5.56 -1.55 14.32
CA LYS A 168 6.82 -1.24 13.64
C LYS A 168 7.66 -2.49 13.41
N VAL A 169 8.44 -2.49 12.33
CA VAL A 169 9.28 -3.63 11.94
C VAL A 169 10.70 -3.15 11.65
N ALA A 170 11.66 -3.59 12.47
CA ALA A 170 13.07 -3.35 12.20
C ALA A 170 13.56 -4.22 11.02
N TYR A 171 14.42 -3.67 10.15
CA TYR A 171 14.94 -4.36 8.97
C TYR A 171 16.46 -4.27 8.82
N GLY A 172 17.08 -5.35 8.33
CA GLY A 172 18.48 -5.31 7.88
C GLY A 172 18.59 -4.92 6.40
N LYS A 173 17.69 -5.46 5.58
CA LYS A 173 17.55 -5.13 4.16
C LYS A 173 16.08 -4.84 3.88
N LEU A 174 15.79 -3.77 3.16
CA LEU A 174 14.42 -3.41 2.77
C LEU A 174 14.24 -3.58 1.25
N VAL A 175 13.17 -4.27 0.86
CA VAL A 175 12.78 -4.44 -0.54
C VAL A 175 11.41 -3.82 -0.74
N ILE A 176 11.35 -2.75 -1.53
CA ILE A 176 10.11 -2.05 -1.85
C ILE A 176 9.59 -2.53 -3.21
N ALA A 177 8.51 -3.31 -3.19
CA ALA A 177 7.90 -3.90 -4.38
C ALA A 177 6.36 -3.68 -4.38
N THR A 178 5.97 -2.47 -3.98
CA THR A 178 4.57 -1.99 -3.95
C THR A 178 4.01 -1.68 -5.34
N GLY A 179 4.86 -1.60 -6.37
CA GLY A 179 4.43 -1.21 -7.72
C GLY A 179 4.03 0.27 -7.79
N ALA A 180 3.20 0.61 -8.78
CA ALA A 180 2.81 2.00 -9.04
C ALA A 180 1.29 2.17 -9.15
N ASP A 181 0.83 3.35 -8.78
CA ASP A 181 -0.53 3.82 -8.95
C ASP A 181 -0.75 4.43 -10.34
N PRO A 182 -2.00 4.48 -10.82
CA PRO A 182 -2.30 5.06 -12.13
C PRO A 182 -2.05 6.56 -12.14
N LEU A 183 -1.28 7.02 -13.13
CA LEU A 183 -1.08 8.44 -13.38
C LEU A 183 -2.27 8.98 -14.18
N THR A 184 -2.88 10.04 -13.65
CA THR A 184 -4.07 10.69 -14.26
C THR A 184 -3.72 11.96 -15.02
N PHE A 185 -2.44 12.36 -15.01
CA PHE A 185 -1.94 13.59 -15.65
C PHE A 185 -2.73 14.86 -15.27
N ASN A 186 -3.37 14.84 -14.10
CA ASN A 186 -4.29 15.89 -13.65
C ASN A 186 -5.41 16.24 -14.65
N ILE A 187 -5.80 15.28 -15.48
CA ILE A 187 -6.93 15.45 -16.40
C ILE A 187 -8.22 15.36 -15.57
N LYS A 188 -9.00 16.44 -15.58
CA LYS A 188 -10.27 16.55 -14.86
C LYS A 188 -11.23 15.45 -15.32
N GLY A 189 -11.95 14.84 -14.39
CA GLY A 189 -12.92 13.80 -14.69
C GLY A 189 -12.34 12.39 -14.80
N VAL A 190 -11.01 12.21 -14.88
CA VAL A 190 -10.40 10.88 -15.05
C VAL A 190 -10.47 10.07 -13.76
N LYS A 191 -10.26 10.66 -12.59
CA LYS A 191 -10.36 9.93 -11.31
C LYS A 191 -11.80 9.52 -11.01
N GLU A 192 -12.77 10.33 -11.43
CA GLU A 192 -14.19 10.18 -11.12
C GLU A 192 -14.90 9.24 -12.11
N ASN A 193 -14.55 9.32 -13.40
CA ASN A 193 -15.27 8.62 -14.47
C ASN A 193 -14.52 7.43 -15.07
N ALA A 194 -13.19 7.35 -14.93
CA ALA A 194 -12.41 6.25 -15.52
C ALA A 194 -12.24 5.07 -14.56
N PHE A 195 -12.11 3.87 -15.14
CA PHE A 195 -11.73 2.68 -14.41
C PHE A 195 -10.25 2.35 -14.61
N PHE A 196 -9.56 1.99 -13.53
CA PHE A 196 -8.14 1.58 -13.57
C PHE A 196 -8.00 0.07 -13.30
N PRO A 197 -7.81 -0.77 -14.33
CA PRO A 197 -7.69 -2.21 -14.16
C PRO A 197 -6.29 -2.57 -13.63
N ARG A 198 -6.07 -2.40 -12.31
CA ARG A 198 -4.79 -2.76 -11.63
C ARG A 198 -4.91 -3.88 -10.60
N LYS A 199 -6.12 -4.18 -10.16
CA LYS A 199 -6.43 -5.15 -9.12
C LYS A 199 -7.65 -5.95 -9.56
N VAL A 200 -7.80 -7.14 -9.02
CA VAL A 200 -8.93 -8.05 -9.30
C VAL A 200 -10.29 -7.36 -9.05
N ASN A 201 -10.41 -6.63 -7.94
CA ASN A 201 -11.62 -5.87 -7.62
C ASN A 201 -11.99 -4.84 -8.72
N HIS A 202 -11.01 -4.16 -9.33
CA HIS A 202 -11.30 -3.23 -10.43
C HIS A 202 -11.86 -3.95 -11.66
N ALA A 203 -11.32 -5.11 -12.01
CA ALA A 203 -11.85 -5.90 -13.13
C ALA A 203 -13.29 -6.36 -12.88
N GLN A 204 -13.60 -6.81 -11.66
CA GLN A 204 -14.96 -7.16 -11.25
C GLN A 204 -15.91 -5.96 -11.34
N ARG A 205 -15.47 -4.77 -10.90
CA ARG A 205 -16.25 -3.53 -11.00
C ARG A 205 -16.54 -3.16 -12.46
N ILE A 206 -15.55 -3.29 -13.35
CA ILE A 206 -15.72 -3.03 -14.79
C ILE A 206 -16.74 -3.99 -15.39
N SER A 207 -16.57 -5.29 -15.17
CA SER A 207 -17.49 -6.33 -15.67
C SER A 207 -18.93 -6.09 -15.19
N LYS A 208 -19.11 -5.85 -13.88
CA LYS A 208 -20.42 -5.55 -13.30
C LYS A 208 -21.04 -4.27 -13.90
N LYS A 209 -20.24 -3.22 -14.09
CA LYS A 209 -20.71 -1.95 -14.67
C LYS A 209 -21.13 -2.11 -16.12
N LEU A 210 -20.38 -2.88 -16.91
CA LEU A 210 -20.68 -3.17 -18.31
C LEU A 210 -22.02 -3.90 -18.44
N LEU A 211 -22.19 -5.00 -17.69
CA LEU A 211 -23.43 -5.78 -17.70
C LEU A 211 -24.63 -4.96 -17.22
N LEU A 212 -24.46 -4.18 -16.13
CA LEU A 212 -25.49 -3.30 -15.63
C LEU A 212 -25.92 -2.25 -16.66
N ASN A 213 -24.95 -1.61 -17.33
CA ASN A 213 -25.25 -0.61 -18.35
C ASN A 213 -25.98 -1.22 -19.55
N LEU A 214 -25.64 -2.46 -19.94
CA LEU A 214 -26.33 -3.17 -21.02
C LEU A 214 -27.81 -3.42 -20.67
N MET A 215 -28.10 -3.89 -19.45
CA MET A 215 -29.48 -4.10 -19.00
C MET A 215 -30.24 -2.78 -18.89
N LEU A 216 -29.62 -1.74 -18.30
CA LEU A 216 -30.26 -0.42 -18.18
C LEU A 216 -30.58 0.21 -19.53
N SER A 217 -29.79 -0.06 -20.58
CA SER A 217 -30.05 0.45 -21.93
C SER A 217 -31.33 -0.12 -22.57
N GLN A 218 -31.80 -1.27 -22.09
CA GLN A 218 -33.01 -1.92 -22.59
C GLN A 218 -34.29 -1.36 -21.95
N ASN A 219 -34.16 -0.60 -20.85
CA ASN A 219 -35.31 -0.05 -20.15
C ASN A 219 -35.92 1.13 -20.94
N PRO A 220 -37.20 1.06 -21.34
CA PRO A 220 -37.87 2.17 -21.99
C PRO A 220 -37.98 3.37 -21.04
N GLY A 221 -37.75 4.59 -21.56
CA GLY A 221 -37.86 5.84 -20.79
C GLY A 221 -36.56 6.34 -20.14
N CYS A 222 -35.46 5.57 -20.16
CA CYS A 222 -34.17 6.01 -19.62
C CYS A 222 -33.35 6.82 -20.65
N ARG A 223 -33.82 8.01 -21.05
CA ARG A 223 -32.92 9.00 -21.67
C ARG A 223 -32.16 9.70 -20.56
N LYS A 224 -30.85 9.45 -20.46
CA LYS A 224 -30.00 10.28 -19.61
C LYS A 224 -29.85 11.63 -20.31
N THR A 225 -30.60 12.62 -19.86
CA THR A 225 -30.29 14.03 -20.11
C THR A 225 -28.99 14.31 -19.35
N THR A 226 -27.86 14.16 -20.02
CA THR A 226 -26.59 14.64 -19.52
C THR A 226 -26.23 15.78 -20.45
N GLU A 227 -26.66 16.98 -20.08
CA GLU A 227 -26.22 18.22 -20.71
C GLU A 227 -24.69 18.28 -20.56
N VAL A 228 -24.04 18.47 -21.71
CA VAL A 228 -22.59 18.66 -21.85
C VAL A 228 -22.27 20.12 -21.63
#